data_AF-A0A9Y2L4V5-F1
#
_entry.id   AF-A0A9Y2L4V5-F1
#
_cell.length_a   1.000
_cell.length_b   1.000
_cell.length_c   1.000
_cell.angle_alpha   90.00
_cell.angle_beta   90.00
_cell.angle_gamma   90.00
#
_symmetry.space_group_name_H-M   'P 1'
#
loop_
_entity.id
_entity.type
_entity.pdbx_description
1 polymer ?
#
loop_
_entity_poly.entity_id
_entity_poly.type
_entity_poly.pdbx_seq_one_letter_code
_entity_poly.pdbx_strand_id
1 'polypeptide(L)'
;MSYQRICANGKTMPAVSRRAFLTTAVVTAATPAVALIAPVDPHTEWVRQWRIARVDWCRAADVDPSGDSNTPECEEACAREYALLDLIVQTKAKTREGADAQVQLLLEYNREELTAEFGETFLASISGGLALGRMQ
;
A
#
# COMPACT_ATOMS: atom_id res chain seq x y z
N MET A 1 -19.18 14.21 28.26
CA MET A 1 -19.26 12.73 28.16
C MET A 1 -17.93 12.25 27.61
N SER A 2 -17.14 11.57 28.43
CA SER A 2 -15.77 11.17 28.09
C SER A 2 -15.80 9.90 27.25
N TYR A 3 -15.29 9.95 26.02
CA TYR A 3 -15.18 8.79 25.15
C TYR A 3 -13.80 8.15 25.34
N GLN A 4 -13.66 7.34 26.40
CA GLN A 4 -12.53 6.42 26.50
C GLN A 4 -12.70 5.35 25.41
N ARG A 5 -11.93 5.44 24.32
CA ARG A 5 -11.62 4.26 23.50
C ARG A 5 -10.26 3.73 23.90
N ILE A 6 -10.32 2.65 24.66
CA ILE A 6 -9.21 1.78 24.99
C ILE A 6 -8.71 1.16 23.68
N CYS A 7 -7.47 1.46 23.32
CA CYS A 7 -6.57 0.50 22.70
C CYS A 7 -5.24 0.52 23.48
N ALA A 8 -5.33 0.13 24.74
CA ALA A 8 -4.18 -0.37 25.48
C ALA A 8 -3.88 -1.79 24.98
N ASN A 9 -2.92 -1.91 24.06
CA ASN A 9 -2.06 -3.09 24.05
C ASN A 9 -0.62 -2.60 23.92
N GLY A 10 -0.04 -2.33 25.09
CA GLY A 10 1.37 -2.01 25.28
C GLY A 10 2.25 -3.19 24.89
N LYS A 11 2.66 -3.22 23.62
CA LYS A 11 3.80 -4.01 23.18
C LYS A 11 4.96 -3.05 22.92
N THR A 12 5.92 -3.04 23.84
CA THR A 12 7.25 -2.48 23.63
C THR A 12 7.91 -3.19 22.46
N MET A 13 8.12 -2.50 21.34
CA MET A 13 8.96 -3.00 20.26
C MET A 13 10.43 -2.68 20.57
N PRO A 14 11.34 -3.66 20.51
CA PRO A 14 12.75 -3.43 20.76
C PRO A 14 13.37 -2.57 19.64
N ALA A 15 14.26 -1.66 20.01
CA ALA A 15 15.03 -0.85 19.09
C ALA A 15 15.93 -1.75 18.22
N VAL A 16 15.57 -1.91 16.95
CA VAL A 16 16.40 -2.65 15.99
C VAL A 16 17.49 -1.72 15.48
N SER A 17 18.69 -1.98 15.99
CA SER A 17 19.97 -1.40 15.60
C SER A 17 20.18 -1.46 14.08
N ARG A 18 20.31 -0.29 13.45
CA ARG A 18 20.85 -0.13 12.10
C ARG A 18 22.35 -0.39 12.15
N ARG A 19 22.80 -1.63 11.92
CA ARG A 19 24.22 -1.89 11.66
C ARG A 19 24.45 -2.98 10.63
N ALA A 20 25.24 -2.57 9.64
CA ALA A 20 26.12 -3.35 8.78
C ALA A 20 25.48 -4.20 7.67
N PHE A 21 25.30 -3.54 6.53
CA PHE A 21 25.83 -4.05 5.27
C PHE A 21 27.26 -4.57 5.47
N LEU A 22 27.57 -5.76 4.96
CA LEU A 22 28.78 -6.01 4.15
C LEU A 22 28.67 -7.40 3.48
N THR A 23 28.98 -7.36 2.20
CA THR A 23 28.92 -8.37 1.13
C THR A 23 30.06 -9.38 1.16
N THR A 24 29.78 -10.64 0.82
CA THR A 24 30.74 -11.49 0.09
C THR A 24 29.98 -12.43 -0.86
N ALA A 25 29.93 -12.08 -2.15
CA ALA A 25 29.38 -12.94 -3.19
C ALA A 25 30.47 -13.86 -3.73
N VAL A 26 30.24 -15.17 -3.61
CA VAL A 26 31.01 -16.21 -4.30
C VAL A 26 30.61 -16.19 -5.77
N VAL A 27 31.56 -15.92 -6.66
CA VAL A 27 31.36 -15.99 -8.11
C VAL A 27 31.53 -17.44 -8.55
N THR A 28 30.44 -18.18 -8.66
CA THR A 28 30.37 -19.39 -9.48
C THR A 28 29.80 -19.01 -10.83
N ALA A 29 30.59 -19.22 -11.88
CA ALA A 29 30.17 -19.07 -13.27
C ALA A 29 29.09 -20.10 -13.59
N ALA A 30 27.82 -19.69 -13.48
CA ALA A 30 26.68 -20.44 -13.97
C ALA A 30 26.28 -19.88 -15.34
N THR A 31 26.12 -20.79 -16.31
CA THR A 31 25.51 -20.55 -17.61
C THR A 31 24.22 -19.73 -17.46
N PRO A 32 23.94 -18.74 -18.35
CA PRO A 32 22.70 -17.99 -18.27
C PRO A 32 21.56 -18.91 -18.72
N ALA A 33 21.02 -19.68 -17.78
CA ALA A 33 19.63 -20.08 -17.87
C ALA A 33 18.86 -18.76 -17.97
N VAL A 34 18.27 -18.49 -19.14
CA VAL A 34 17.33 -17.38 -19.32
C VAL A 34 16.16 -17.71 -18.41
N ALA A 35 16.26 -17.27 -17.16
CA ALA A 35 15.16 -17.32 -16.22
C ALA A 35 14.07 -16.45 -16.85
N LEU A 36 12.99 -17.09 -17.26
CA LEU A 36 11.74 -16.40 -17.57
C LEU A 36 11.33 -15.72 -16.26
N ILE A 37 11.72 -14.46 -16.09
CA ILE A 37 11.30 -13.64 -14.97
C ILE A 37 9.79 -13.48 -15.15
N ALA A 38 9.02 -14.16 -14.30
CA ALA A 38 7.58 -14.00 -14.26
C ALA A 38 7.26 -12.50 -14.10
N PRO A 39 6.20 -11.98 -14.75
CA PRO A 39 5.80 -10.59 -14.58
C PRO A 39 5.62 -10.30 -13.09
N VAL A 40 6.50 -9.48 -12.52
CA VAL A 40 6.38 -9.03 -11.12
C VAL A 40 5.41 -7.86 -11.11
N ASP A 41 4.30 -8.04 -10.41
CA ASP A 41 3.29 -7.01 -10.25
C ASP A 41 3.61 -6.18 -8.99
N PRO A 42 3.69 -4.84 -9.09
CA PRO A 42 4.08 -3.99 -7.97
C PRO A 42 2.92 -3.70 -6.98
N HIS A 43 1.67 -4.04 -7.32
CA HIS A 43 0.50 -3.62 -6.55
C HIS A 43 0.54 -4.10 -5.10
N THR A 44 1.03 -5.31 -4.82
CA THR A 44 1.16 -5.82 -3.45
C THR A 44 2.05 -4.93 -2.58
N GLU A 45 3.17 -4.47 -3.13
CA GLU A 45 4.08 -3.59 -2.42
C GLU A 45 3.52 -2.17 -2.29
N TRP A 46 2.87 -1.66 -3.33
CA TRP A 46 2.23 -0.35 -3.26
C TRP A 46 1.08 -0.30 -2.25
N VAL A 47 0.24 -1.33 -2.18
CA VAL A 47 -0.82 -1.44 -1.17
C VAL A 47 -0.22 -1.50 0.24
N ARG A 48 0.89 -2.21 0.43
CA ARG A 48 1.62 -2.21 1.71
C ARG A 48 2.10 -0.80 2.08
N GLN A 49 2.64 -0.05 1.13
CA GLN A 49 3.09 1.33 1.35
C GLN A 49 1.90 2.27 1.62
N TRP A 50 0.78 2.08 0.92
CA TRP A 50 -0.43 2.87 1.13
C TRP A 50 -0.96 2.68 2.57
N ARG A 51 -1.00 1.44 3.07
CA ARG A 51 -1.40 1.17 4.47
C ARG A 51 -0.50 1.88 5.48
N ILE A 52 0.80 1.99 5.21
CA ILE A 52 1.73 2.73 6.07
C ILE A 52 1.44 4.23 6.01
N ALA A 53 1.27 4.78 4.81
CA ALA A 53 0.93 6.19 4.62
C ALA A 53 -0.39 6.55 5.32
N ARG A 54 -1.41 5.69 5.21
CA ARG A 54 -2.69 5.84 5.90
C ARG A 54 -2.54 5.91 7.41
N VAL A 55 -1.72 5.03 8.00
CA VAL A 55 -1.45 5.05 9.44
C VAL A 55 -0.75 6.33 9.87
N ASP A 56 0.18 6.83 9.05
CA ASP A 56 0.88 8.09 9.33
C ASP A 56 -0.06 9.30 9.20
N TRP A 57 -0.96 9.31 8.22
CA TRP A 57 -1.99 10.34 8.08
C TRP A 57 -2.95 10.34 9.27
N CYS A 58 -3.49 9.18 9.65
CA CYS A 58 -4.34 9.08 10.84
C CYS A 58 -3.60 9.54 12.10
N ARG A 59 -2.31 9.19 12.26
CA ARG A 59 -1.51 9.66 13.39
C ARG A 59 -1.33 11.18 13.37
N ALA A 60 -1.06 11.78 12.21
CA ALA A 60 -0.90 13.22 12.08
C ALA A 60 -2.21 13.96 12.41
N ALA A 61 -3.34 13.43 11.95
CA ALA A 61 -4.67 13.96 12.26
C ALA A 61 -5.04 13.83 13.75
N ASP A 62 -4.65 12.72 14.41
CA ASP A 62 -4.91 12.48 15.84
C ASP A 62 -4.02 13.35 16.77
N VAL A 63 -2.88 13.83 16.28
CA VAL A 63 -1.92 14.62 17.10
C VAL A 63 -2.38 16.06 17.30
N ASP A 64 -3.23 16.60 16.43
CA ASP A 64 -3.74 17.95 16.61
C ASP A 64 -4.95 17.98 17.57
N PRO A 65 -4.81 18.50 18.80
CA PRO A 65 -5.91 18.58 19.76
C PRO A 65 -7.05 19.52 19.34
N SER A 66 -6.82 20.38 18.34
CA SER A 66 -7.86 21.22 17.74
C SER A 66 -8.69 20.48 16.69
N GLY A 67 -8.24 19.29 16.26
CA GLY A 67 -8.81 18.56 15.13
C GLY A 67 -8.51 19.19 13.78
N ASP A 68 -7.60 20.17 13.71
CA ASP A 68 -7.18 20.77 12.46
C ASP A 68 -6.33 19.78 11.64
N SER A 69 -6.88 19.38 10.49
CA SER A 69 -6.21 18.48 9.56
C SER A 69 -5.39 19.22 8.49
N ASN A 70 -5.27 20.56 8.58
CA ASN A 70 -4.52 21.40 7.65
C ASN A 70 -3.11 21.75 8.18
N THR A 71 -2.60 20.99 9.14
CA THR A 71 -1.20 21.12 9.55
C THR A 71 -0.28 20.62 8.43
N PRO A 72 0.91 21.20 8.25
CA PRO A 72 1.86 20.75 7.23
C PRO A 72 2.15 19.24 7.29
N GLU A 73 2.24 18.69 8.49
CA GLU A 73 2.49 17.25 8.71
C GLU A 73 1.32 16.38 8.24
N CYS A 74 0.07 16.84 8.45
CA CYS A 74 -1.12 16.13 7.99
C CYS A 74 -1.25 16.23 6.47
N GLU A 75 -1.03 17.42 5.89
CA GLU A 75 -1.05 17.62 4.44
C GLU A 75 0.00 16.77 3.72
N GLU A 76 1.23 16.70 4.23
CA GLU A 76 2.27 15.86 3.65
C GLU A 76 1.95 14.36 3.75
N ALA A 77 1.38 13.91 4.86
CA ALA A 77 0.99 12.51 5.02
C ALA A 77 -0.19 12.15 4.09
N CYS A 78 -1.16 13.04 3.97
CA CYS A 78 -2.28 12.96 3.05
C CYS A 78 -1.79 12.87 1.59
N ALA A 79 -0.90 13.76 1.18
CA ALA A 79 -0.34 13.78 -0.17
C ALA A 79 0.38 12.47 -0.53
N ARG A 80 1.12 11.87 0.41
CA ARG A 80 1.77 10.56 0.20
C ARG A 80 0.76 9.44 0.03
N GLU A 81 -0.31 9.43 0.82
CA GLU A 81 -1.40 8.45 0.71
C GLU A 81 -2.06 8.53 -0.67
N TYR A 82 -2.48 9.73 -1.09
CA TYR A 82 -3.15 9.94 -2.37
C TYR A 82 -2.25 9.64 -3.57
N ALA A 83 -0.96 9.97 -3.52
CA ALA A 83 -0.04 9.63 -4.60
C ALA A 83 0.09 8.11 -4.82
N LEU A 84 0.08 7.32 -3.74
CA LEU A 84 0.08 5.86 -3.83
C LEU A 84 -1.26 5.32 -4.33
N LEU A 85 -2.37 5.91 -3.88
CA LEU A 85 -3.70 5.56 -4.33
C LEU A 85 -3.83 5.77 -5.85
N ASP A 86 -3.40 6.93 -6.35
CA ASP A 86 -3.38 7.26 -7.78
C ASP A 86 -2.55 6.27 -8.58
N LEU A 87 -1.34 5.93 -8.11
CA LEU A 87 -0.49 4.94 -8.76
C LEU A 87 -1.17 3.57 -8.87
N ILE A 88 -1.81 3.12 -7.79
CA ILE A 88 -2.51 1.83 -7.74
C ILE A 88 -3.73 1.82 -8.66
N VAL A 89 -4.49 2.91 -8.72
CA VAL A 89 -5.72 2.99 -9.54
C VAL A 89 -5.39 3.09 -11.03
N GLN A 90 -4.42 3.92 -11.39
CA GLN A 90 -4.06 4.19 -12.79
C GLN A 90 -3.25 3.05 -13.43
N THR A 91 -2.66 2.17 -12.62
CA THR A 91 -1.91 1.02 -13.12
C THR A 91 -2.79 -0.22 -13.18
N LYS A 92 -2.81 -0.90 -14.32
CA LYS A 92 -3.52 -2.18 -14.47
C LYS A 92 -2.71 -3.32 -13.88
N ALA A 93 -3.33 -4.14 -13.04
CA ALA A 93 -2.73 -5.39 -12.58
C ALA A 93 -2.45 -6.35 -13.75
N LYS A 94 -1.27 -6.98 -13.71
CA LYS A 94 -0.81 -7.95 -14.72
C LYS A 94 -0.85 -9.38 -14.20
N THR A 95 -0.99 -9.56 -12.88
CA THR A 95 -1.13 -10.85 -12.23
C THR A 95 -2.40 -10.91 -11.40
N ARG A 96 -2.83 -12.12 -11.06
CA ARG A 96 -3.95 -12.34 -10.13
C ARG A 96 -3.66 -11.72 -8.76
N GLU A 97 -2.43 -11.87 -8.27
CA GLU A 97 -2.01 -11.31 -6.98
C GLU A 97 -2.12 -9.79 -6.95
N GLY A 98 -1.75 -9.11 -8.05
CA GLY A 98 -1.92 -7.67 -8.18
C GLY A 98 -3.39 -7.24 -8.20
N ALA A 99 -4.24 -8.00 -8.90
CA ALA A 99 -5.68 -7.74 -8.93
C ALA A 99 -6.32 -7.96 -7.55
N ASP A 100 -5.93 -9.02 -6.83
CA ASP A 100 -6.40 -9.30 -5.47
C ASP A 100 -5.94 -8.19 -4.50
N ALA A 101 -4.73 -7.65 -4.65
CA ALA A 101 -4.24 -6.52 -3.86
C ALA A 101 -5.08 -5.25 -4.10
N GLN A 102 -5.42 -4.95 -5.36
CA GLN A 102 -6.33 -3.85 -5.69
C GLN A 102 -7.71 -4.07 -5.05
N VAL A 103 -8.30 -5.26 -5.17
CA VAL A 103 -9.61 -5.56 -4.53
C VAL A 103 -9.56 -5.37 -3.02
N GLN A 104 -8.50 -5.83 -2.35
CA GLN A 104 -8.33 -5.60 -0.91
C GLN A 104 -8.25 -4.12 -0.56
N LEU A 105 -7.49 -3.33 -1.33
CA LEU A 105 -7.42 -1.88 -1.15
C LEU A 105 -8.80 -1.24 -1.27
N LEU A 106 -9.58 -1.62 -2.29
CA LEU A 106 -10.94 -1.13 -2.45
C LEU A 106 -11.77 -1.43 -1.20
N LEU A 107 -11.76 -2.67 -0.71
CA LEU A 107 -12.52 -3.04 0.49
C LEU A 107 -12.07 -2.30 1.75
N GLU A 108 -10.79 -1.99 1.89
CA GLU A 108 -10.22 -1.25 3.01
C GLU A 108 -10.56 0.25 2.95
N TYR A 109 -10.56 0.84 1.75
CA TYR A 109 -10.91 2.24 1.53
C TYR A 109 -12.43 2.49 1.64
N ASN A 110 -13.25 1.48 1.34
CA ASN A 110 -14.70 1.58 1.19
C ASN A 110 -15.52 1.58 2.49
N ARG A 111 -15.05 2.25 3.56
CA ARG A 111 -15.88 2.43 4.75
C ARG A 111 -16.75 3.68 4.74
N GLU A 112 -16.30 4.84 4.23
CA GLU A 112 -17.13 6.08 4.25
C GLU A 112 -16.88 7.09 3.08
N GLU A 113 -15.89 6.89 2.18
CA GLU A 113 -15.36 7.98 1.31
C GLU A 113 -15.39 7.74 -0.21
N LEU A 114 -15.95 6.64 -0.71
CA LEU A 114 -15.92 6.35 -2.15
C LEU A 114 -16.92 7.18 -2.95
N THR A 115 -16.42 8.09 -3.78
CA THR A 115 -17.21 8.72 -4.85
C THR A 115 -17.48 7.68 -5.95
N ALA A 116 -18.62 7.82 -6.65
CA ALA A 116 -18.99 6.91 -7.73
C ALA A 116 -17.92 6.84 -8.84
N GLU A 117 -17.27 7.97 -9.14
CA GLU A 117 -16.23 8.10 -10.16
C GLU A 117 -14.95 7.29 -9.84
N PHE A 118 -14.55 7.27 -8.57
CA PHE A 118 -13.41 6.46 -8.14
C PHE A 118 -13.74 4.97 -8.25
N GLY A 119 -14.96 4.57 -7.84
CA GLY A 119 -15.41 3.19 -7.96
C GLY A 119 -15.38 2.67 -9.40
N GLU A 120 -15.87 3.46 -10.36
CA GLU A 120 -15.84 3.09 -11.78
C GLU A 120 -14.41 2.94 -12.32
N THR A 121 -13.53 3.90 -12.02
CA THR A 121 -12.12 3.86 -12.45
C THR A 121 -11.40 2.64 -11.86
N PHE A 122 -11.66 2.33 -10.58
CA PHE A 122 -11.06 1.20 -9.88
C PHE A 122 -11.50 -0.15 -10.48
N LEU A 123 -12.81 -0.31 -10.72
CA LEU A 123 -13.37 -1.52 -11.32
C LEU A 123 -12.86 -1.72 -12.76
N ALA A 124 -12.70 -0.64 -13.52
CA ALA A 124 -12.11 -0.69 -14.86
C ALA A 124 -10.65 -1.18 -14.81
N SER A 125 -9.86 -0.76 -13.81
CA SER A 125 -8.48 -1.22 -13.62
C SER A 125 -8.40 -2.73 -13.33
N ILE A 126 -9.24 -3.24 -12.40
CA ILE A 126 -9.27 -4.67 -12.04
C ILE A 126 -9.69 -5.55 -13.23
N SER A 127 -10.69 -5.11 -14.00
CA SER A 127 -11.29 -5.92 -15.06
C SER A 127 -10.30 -6.32 -16.18
N GLY A 128 -9.26 -5.51 -16.40
CA GLY A 128 -8.19 -5.81 -17.35
C GLY A 128 -7.29 -6.98 -16.93
N GLY A 129 -7.08 -7.18 -15.62
CA GLY A 129 -6.22 -8.25 -15.09
C GLY A 129 -6.91 -9.62 -15.02
N LEU A 130 -8.21 -9.64 -14.73
CA LEU A 130 -9.00 -10.89 -14.60
C LEU A 130 -9.20 -11.63 -15.93
N ALA A 131 -9.17 -10.91 -17.06
CA ALA A 131 -9.26 -11.53 -18.39
C ALA A 131 -8.05 -12.43 -18.73
N LEU A 132 -6.88 -12.16 -18.14
CA LEU A 132 -5.64 -12.92 -18.38
C LEU A 132 -5.61 -14.28 -17.65
N GLY A 133 -6.37 -14.43 -16.56
CA GLY A 133 -6.40 -15.67 -15.76
C GLY A 133 -7.22 -16.82 -16.35
N ARG A 134 -7.97 -16.61 -17.44
CA ARG A 134 -8.80 -17.65 -18.08
C ARG A 134 -8.10 -18.39 -19.24
N MET A 135 -6.86 -18.03 -19.56
CA MET A 135 -6.10 -18.62 -20.67
C MET A 135 -4.96 -19.58 -20.22
N GLN A 136 -4.96 -19.99 -18.95
CA GLN A 136 -4.07 -21.02 -18.40
C GLN A 136 -4.90 -22.22 -17.93
#